data_AF-A0A2E8YRW5-F1
#
_entry.id   AF-A0A2E8YRW5-F1
#
_cell.length_a   1.000
_cell.length_b   1.000
_cell.length_c   1.000
_cell.angle_alpha   90.00
_cell.angle_beta   90.00
_cell.angle_gamma   90.00
#
_symmetry.space_group_name_H-M   'P 1'
#
loop_
_entity.id
_entity.type
_entity.pdbx_description
1 polymer ?
#
loop_
_entity_poly.entity_id
_entity_poly.type
_entity_poly.pdbx_seq_one_letter_code
_entity_poly.pdbx_strand_id
1 'polypeptide(L)'
;MNVIQKILEFIQVEIKDLISEGIVSSSADLTKINLDVTKDPAHGDFSTNAAMVLSKFSDMKPHDLGKIIADRLKEKNEFKTIEIAGPGFINIRLVRKFWRSLIPIILKSGIGYGDSNIGKGQLVNIEYVSANPTGPMHIGHARGAVFGDALSSLLEKVGYKVTREYYINDDGSQIDVLARSTYLRYREALGEDIGEIPEGLYPGDYLKTLGEFIKRKDGDKWKNLSENEWLGSFRKLAIQEMMALIREDLISLGVVHNVFVSEAELVGKGANDEVLKELKKDDLIYTGILDAPKGKSSEGWEARSQLLFRSSQFGDDVDRALKKVDGEWTYFASDIAYHRDKFRRGFNKMIDVWGADHKGYVKRMQSAVDAITKGEGSLSVSLCNLVNLLEDGKPSKMSKREGSFVTLRDVVKAVGPDAVRFVMLTRNNDVPLDFDLKIVLEQSKDNPLFYVQYAHARICSLLRNVLEIFPDIAISDDDLSGADLNLLTSDSEIEMIKELANWPEVIKRSAKANEPHRVAFYLYELAASFHSFWNKGNSEEELRFIIPSRVDKTIVRLALARSVAIVIASGLGVMGVKPVEEMR
;
A
#
# COMPACT_ATOMS: atom_id res chain seq x y z
N MET A 1 -10.32 -11.88 16.05
CA MET A 1 -9.39 -12.65 16.90
C MET A 1 -8.15 -12.99 16.09
N ASN A 2 -6.94 -12.71 16.58
CA ASN A 2 -5.70 -13.20 15.97
C ASN A 2 -5.29 -14.49 16.71
N VAL A 3 -5.22 -15.62 16.01
CA VAL A 3 -4.95 -16.94 16.60
C VAL A 3 -3.58 -16.99 17.27
N ILE A 4 -2.55 -16.44 16.62
CA ILE A 4 -1.18 -16.37 17.18
C ILE A 4 -1.19 -15.61 18.50
N GLN A 5 -1.86 -14.45 18.54
CA GLN A 5 -1.98 -13.66 19.77
C GLN A 5 -2.68 -14.44 20.88
N LYS A 6 -3.75 -15.17 20.55
CA LYS A 6 -4.50 -15.98 21.52
C LYS A 6 -3.65 -17.10 22.12
N ILE A 7 -2.85 -17.77 21.29
CA ILE A 7 -1.95 -18.83 21.76
C ILE A 7 -0.80 -18.24 22.60
N LEU A 8 -0.24 -17.11 22.18
CA LEU A 8 0.76 -16.39 22.96
C LEU A 8 0.21 -15.97 24.33
N GLU A 9 -1.06 -15.57 24.44
CA GLU A 9 -1.70 -15.29 25.73
C GLU A 9 -1.72 -16.52 26.64
N PHE A 10 -2.08 -17.70 26.13
CA PHE A 10 -2.02 -18.95 26.91
C PHE A 10 -0.59 -19.23 27.39
N ILE A 11 0.39 -19.14 26.49
CA ILE A 11 1.81 -19.34 26.82
C ILE A 11 2.28 -18.33 27.87
N GLN A 12 1.92 -17.06 27.74
CA GLN A 12 2.30 -16.01 28.68
C GLN A 12 1.70 -16.18 30.07
N VAL A 13 0.48 -16.72 30.19
CA VAL A 13 -0.10 -17.08 31.49
C VAL A 13 0.75 -18.14 32.17
N GLU A 14 1.07 -19.24 31.46
CA GLU A 14 1.88 -20.31 32.04
C GLU A 14 3.29 -19.84 32.43
N ILE A 15 3.89 -18.93 31.65
CA ILE A 15 5.19 -18.36 31.98
C ILE A 15 5.12 -17.48 33.24
N LYS A 16 4.06 -16.70 33.43
CA LYS A 16 3.89 -15.89 34.65
C LYS A 16 3.81 -16.76 35.89
N ASP A 17 3.13 -17.90 35.78
CA ASP A 17 3.05 -18.85 36.89
C ASP A 17 4.43 -19.44 37.21
N LEU A 18 5.21 -19.82 36.19
CA LEU A 18 6.60 -20.28 36.37
C LEU A 18 7.50 -19.22 37.03
N ILE A 19 7.27 -17.94 36.74
CA ILE A 19 7.97 -16.83 37.41
C ILE A 19 7.55 -16.75 38.88
N SER A 20 6.24 -16.85 39.17
CA SER A 20 5.72 -16.80 40.53
C SER A 20 6.21 -17.95 41.42
N GLU A 21 6.47 -19.12 40.81
CA GLU A 21 7.00 -20.31 41.46
C GLU A 21 8.52 -20.28 41.63
N GLY A 22 9.20 -19.27 41.09
CA GLY A 22 10.66 -19.14 41.15
C GLY A 22 11.42 -20.08 40.21
N ILE A 23 10.74 -20.76 39.28
CA ILE A 23 11.37 -21.64 38.28
C ILE A 23 12.07 -20.79 37.21
N VAL A 24 11.48 -19.66 36.86
CA VAL A 24 12.05 -18.68 35.93
C VAL A 24 12.23 -17.35 36.64
N SER A 25 13.38 -16.70 36.47
CA SER A 25 13.63 -15.37 37.04
C SER A 25 12.64 -14.33 36.53
N SER A 26 12.21 -13.42 37.41
CA SER A 26 11.39 -12.26 37.03
C SER A 26 12.07 -11.29 36.06
N SER A 27 13.39 -11.43 35.85
CA SER A 27 14.16 -10.68 34.85
C SER A 27 14.04 -11.24 33.42
N ALA A 28 13.26 -12.30 33.21
CA ALA A 28 13.10 -12.93 31.90
C ALA A 28 12.51 -11.97 30.85
N ASP A 29 13.20 -11.85 29.72
CA ASP A 29 12.77 -11.02 28.59
C ASP A 29 11.77 -11.78 27.70
N LEU A 30 10.48 -11.59 27.98
CA LEU A 30 9.39 -12.25 27.25
C LEU A 30 9.24 -11.75 25.80
N THR A 31 9.88 -10.63 25.43
CA THR A 31 9.74 -10.05 24.08
C THR A 31 10.44 -10.87 23.00
N LYS A 32 11.35 -11.77 23.41
CA LYS A 32 12.09 -12.67 22.52
C LYS A 32 11.37 -14.00 22.23
N ILE A 33 10.23 -14.22 22.88
CA ILE A 33 9.40 -15.40 22.67
C ILE A 33 8.59 -15.19 21.39
N ASN A 34 8.80 -16.07 20.43
CA ASN A 34 8.11 -16.08 19.16
C ASN A 34 7.20 -17.30 19.06
N LEU A 35 6.10 -17.14 18.34
CA LEU A 35 5.21 -18.22 17.93
C LEU A 35 5.04 -18.10 16.42
N ASP A 36 5.49 -19.12 15.70
CA ASP A 36 5.47 -19.16 14.25
C ASP A 36 4.53 -20.25 13.75
N VAL A 37 3.89 -20.01 12.61
CA VAL A 37 3.16 -21.05 11.87
C VAL A 37 4.18 -22.03 11.31
N THR A 38 3.94 -23.31 11.48
CA THR A 38 4.81 -24.38 10.97
C THR A 38 4.66 -24.51 9.46
N LYS A 39 5.79 -24.73 8.76
CA LYS A 39 5.77 -25.05 7.31
C LYS A 39 5.49 -26.53 7.05
N ASP A 40 5.89 -27.39 7.98
CA ASP A 40 5.70 -28.82 7.90
C ASP A 40 4.52 -29.22 8.82
N PRO A 41 3.42 -29.76 8.26
CA PRO A 41 2.28 -30.25 9.05
C PRO A 41 2.65 -31.31 10.11
N ALA A 42 3.77 -32.02 9.92
CA ALA A 42 4.30 -32.96 10.91
C ALA A 42 4.64 -32.26 12.23
N HIS A 43 5.09 -31.01 12.18
CA HIS A 43 5.45 -30.21 13.36
C HIS A 43 4.24 -29.54 14.05
N GLY A 44 3.01 -29.88 13.69
CA GLY A 44 1.80 -29.28 14.26
C GLY A 44 1.34 -28.06 13.48
N ASP A 45 0.56 -27.19 14.13
CA ASP A 45 0.04 -25.94 13.56
C ASP A 45 0.94 -24.74 13.87
N PHE A 46 1.60 -24.74 15.04
CA PHE A 46 2.49 -23.68 15.50
C PHE A 46 3.73 -24.24 16.19
N SER A 47 4.79 -23.44 16.24
CA SER A 47 6.00 -23.73 17.03
C SER A 47 6.47 -22.49 17.78
N THR A 48 6.90 -22.67 19.03
CA THR A 48 7.47 -21.58 19.84
C THR A 48 8.86 -21.91 20.37
N ASN A 49 9.71 -20.88 20.43
CA ASN A 49 11.05 -20.94 21.03
C ASN A 49 11.06 -20.63 22.54
N ALA A 50 9.89 -20.53 23.19
CA ALA A 50 9.75 -20.06 24.57
C ALA A 50 10.74 -20.73 25.54
N ALA A 51 10.87 -22.05 25.50
CA ALA A 51 11.76 -22.77 26.42
C ALA A 51 13.24 -22.42 26.22
N MET A 52 13.68 -22.17 24.99
CA MET A 52 15.06 -21.77 24.68
C MET A 52 15.37 -20.34 25.16
N VAL A 53 14.36 -19.46 25.13
CA VAL A 53 14.49 -18.08 25.63
C VAL A 53 14.54 -18.09 27.16
N LEU A 54 13.61 -18.78 27.79
CA LEU A 54 13.40 -18.77 29.23
C LEU A 54 14.46 -19.57 30.00
N SER A 55 15.05 -20.61 29.39
CA SER A 55 16.12 -21.39 30.02
C SER A 55 17.37 -20.59 30.36
N LYS A 56 17.59 -19.44 29.69
CA LYS A 56 18.67 -18.50 30.04
C LYS A 56 18.44 -17.77 31.37
N PHE A 57 17.22 -17.86 31.90
CA PHE A 57 16.75 -17.20 33.12
C PHE A 57 16.28 -18.24 34.16
N SER A 58 16.69 -19.50 34.01
CA SER A 58 16.41 -20.60 34.93
C SER A 58 17.63 -21.50 35.06
N ASP A 59 17.72 -22.31 36.11
CA ASP A 59 18.76 -23.35 36.24
C ASP A 59 18.46 -24.60 35.39
N MET A 60 17.42 -24.57 34.56
CA MET A 60 16.96 -25.69 33.76
C MET A 60 17.46 -25.64 32.32
N LYS A 61 17.70 -26.83 31.73
CA LYS A 61 17.99 -26.95 30.30
C LYS A 61 16.73 -26.63 29.48
N PRO A 62 16.85 -26.09 28.24
CA PRO A 62 15.72 -25.76 27.38
C PRO A 62 14.70 -26.90 27.22
N HIS A 63 15.18 -28.13 27.05
CA HIS A 63 14.31 -29.29 26.89
C HIS A 63 13.48 -29.59 28.15
N ASP A 64 14.11 -29.52 29.33
CA ASP A 64 13.45 -29.81 30.61
C ASP A 64 12.42 -28.73 30.95
N LEU A 65 12.77 -27.46 30.74
CA LEU A 65 11.83 -26.34 30.89
C LEU A 65 10.68 -26.43 29.86
N GLY A 66 11.00 -26.82 28.63
CA GLY A 66 10.02 -27.03 27.57
C GLY A 66 9.01 -28.11 27.93
N LYS A 67 9.42 -29.14 28.68
CA LYS A 67 8.52 -30.18 29.18
C LYS A 67 7.54 -29.66 30.21
N ILE A 68 7.99 -28.82 31.15
CA ILE A 68 7.11 -28.18 32.12
C ILE A 68 6.07 -27.32 31.39
N ILE A 69 6.50 -26.46 30.47
CA ILE A 69 5.60 -25.60 29.69
C ILE A 69 4.62 -26.45 28.88
N ALA A 70 5.11 -27.50 28.21
CA ALA A 70 4.28 -28.38 27.40
C ALA A 70 3.23 -29.12 28.24
N ASP A 71 3.60 -29.62 29.42
CA ASP A 71 2.69 -30.35 30.30
C ASP A 71 1.58 -29.43 30.84
N ARG A 72 1.89 -28.19 31.22
CA ARG A 72 0.88 -27.19 31.61
C ARG A 72 -0.09 -26.86 30.47
N LEU A 73 0.45 -26.65 29.26
CA LEU A 73 -0.39 -26.36 28.12
C LEU A 73 -1.28 -27.56 27.74
N LYS A 74 -0.84 -28.81 27.93
CA LYS A 74 -1.68 -30.01 27.69
C LYS A 74 -2.93 -30.06 28.58
N GLU A 75 -2.95 -29.36 29.71
CA GLU A 75 -4.12 -29.29 30.59
C GLU A 75 -5.24 -28.39 30.02
N LYS A 76 -4.96 -27.57 29.00
CA LYS A 76 -5.98 -26.72 28.36
C LYS A 76 -6.69 -27.48 27.24
N ASN A 77 -7.99 -27.22 27.08
CA ASN A 77 -8.86 -27.91 26.12
C ASN A 77 -8.61 -27.49 24.65
N GLU A 78 -7.85 -26.42 24.44
CA GLU A 78 -7.54 -25.84 23.13
C GLU A 78 -6.46 -26.62 22.37
N PHE A 79 -5.62 -27.38 23.08
CA PHE A 79 -4.47 -28.06 22.51
C PHE A 79 -4.74 -29.56 22.33
N LYS A 80 -4.49 -30.07 21.12
CA LYS A 80 -4.61 -31.50 20.78
C LYS A 80 -3.32 -32.26 21.10
N THR A 81 -2.18 -31.73 20.65
CA THR A 81 -0.85 -32.31 20.93
C THR A 81 0.15 -31.20 21.18
N ILE A 82 1.05 -31.42 22.12
CA ILE A 82 2.17 -30.53 22.41
C ILE A 82 3.42 -31.38 22.54
N GLU A 83 4.38 -31.14 21.65
CA GLU A 83 5.57 -31.96 21.48
C GLU A 83 6.81 -31.07 21.52
N ILE A 84 7.89 -31.58 22.11
CA ILE A 84 9.17 -30.87 22.15
C ILE A 84 10.02 -31.39 21.00
N ALA A 85 10.61 -30.48 20.23
CA ALA A 85 11.46 -30.79 19.10
C ALA A 85 12.85 -30.15 19.22
N GLY A 86 13.87 -30.89 18.76
CA GLY A 86 15.25 -30.43 18.65
C GLY A 86 15.78 -29.79 19.94
N PRO A 87 16.32 -28.54 19.89
CA PRO A 87 16.94 -27.89 21.03
C PRO A 87 15.96 -27.35 22.09
N GLY A 88 14.65 -27.63 21.98
CA GLY A 88 13.63 -27.13 22.91
C GLY A 88 12.53 -26.28 22.25
N PHE A 89 12.26 -26.48 20.96
CA PHE A 89 11.05 -25.92 20.34
C PHE A 89 9.82 -26.65 20.88
N ILE A 90 8.75 -25.91 21.14
CA ILE A 90 7.46 -26.49 21.54
C ILE A 90 6.52 -26.41 20.33
N ASN A 91 6.25 -27.56 19.74
CA ASN A 91 5.34 -27.76 18.62
C ASN A 91 3.92 -27.98 19.14
N ILE A 92 2.96 -27.27 18.58
CA ILE A 92 1.59 -27.16 19.08
C ILE A 92 0.62 -27.52 17.96
N ARG A 93 -0.29 -28.45 18.22
CA ARG A 93 -1.46 -28.73 17.37
C ARG A 93 -2.73 -28.41 18.13
N LEU A 94 -3.64 -27.66 17.54
CA LEU A 94 -4.90 -27.27 18.17
C LEU A 94 -6.00 -28.31 17.92
N VAL A 95 -7.00 -28.32 18.79
CA VAL A 95 -8.21 -29.12 18.56
C VAL A 95 -9.06 -28.50 17.44
N ARG A 96 -9.77 -29.32 16.66
CA ARG A 96 -10.66 -28.83 15.58
C ARG A 96 -11.74 -27.86 16.08
N LYS A 97 -12.21 -28.03 17.33
CA LYS A 97 -13.16 -27.11 17.97
C LYS A 97 -12.61 -25.67 18.03
N PHE A 98 -11.31 -25.51 18.27
CA PHE A 98 -10.67 -24.19 18.30
C PHE A 98 -10.76 -23.54 16.92
N TRP A 99 -10.35 -24.25 15.86
CA TRP A 99 -10.43 -23.72 14.49
C TRP A 99 -11.86 -23.32 14.13
N ARG A 100 -12.83 -24.21 14.34
CA ARG A 100 -14.25 -23.95 14.06
C ARG A 100 -14.79 -22.71 14.78
N SER A 101 -14.33 -22.41 15.99
CA SER A 101 -14.73 -21.19 16.72
C SER A 101 -14.38 -19.87 16.01
N LEU A 102 -13.53 -19.92 14.99
CA LEU A 102 -13.18 -18.75 14.18
C LEU A 102 -14.31 -18.32 13.24
N ILE A 103 -15.14 -19.24 12.74
CA ILE A 103 -16.22 -18.91 11.78
C ILE A 103 -17.19 -17.87 12.37
N PRO A 104 -17.76 -18.05 13.59
CA PRO A 104 -18.65 -17.06 14.18
C PRO A 104 -17.95 -15.71 14.43
N ILE A 105 -16.64 -15.72 14.69
CA ILE A 105 -15.85 -14.51 14.88
C ILE A 105 -15.72 -13.75 13.56
N ILE A 106 -15.43 -14.43 12.46
CA ILE A 106 -15.34 -13.82 11.13
C ILE A 106 -16.69 -13.25 10.72
N LEU A 107 -17.76 -14.04 10.81
CA LEU A 107 -19.12 -13.63 10.44
C LEU A 107 -19.56 -12.37 11.20
N LYS A 108 -19.39 -12.34 12.53
CA LYS A 108 -19.76 -11.19 13.36
C LYS A 108 -18.87 -9.96 13.15
N SER A 109 -17.61 -10.17 12.80
CA SER A 109 -16.67 -9.06 12.54
C SER A 109 -16.87 -8.47 11.14
N GLY A 110 -17.48 -9.22 10.22
CA GLY A 110 -17.60 -8.85 8.81
C GLY A 110 -16.24 -8.47 8.22
N ILE A 111 -16.24 -7.46 7.35
CA ILE A 111 -15.01 -6.94 6.71
C ILE A 111 -13.98 -6.35 7.68
N GLY A 112 -14.37 -6.10 8.94
CA GLY A 112 -13.47 -5.69 10.02
C GLY A 112 -12.64 -6.85 10.58
N TYR A 113 -12.90 -8.10 10.17
CA TYR A 113 -11.99 -9.20 10.51
C TYR A 113 -10.60 -8.95 9.90
N GLY A 114 -9.57 -9.05 10.74
CA GLY A 114 -8.18 -8.71 10.38
C GLY A 114 -7.75 -7.31 10.80
N ASP A 115 -8.69 -6.44 11.19
CA ASP A 115 -8.37 -5.12 11.74
C ASP A 115 -7.56 -5.25 13.03
N SER A 116 -6.70 -4.27 13.27
CA SER A 116 -5.94 -4.18 14.50
C SER A 116 -5.72 -2.71 14.89
N ASN A 117 -5.20 -2.48 16.09
CA ASN A 117 -4.88 -1.14 16.56
C ASN A 117 -3.38 -0.98 16.87
N ILE A 118 -2.51 -1.58 16.04
CA ILE A 118 -1.05 -1.45 16.22
C ILE A 118 -0.58 -0.01 15.99
N GLY A 119 -1.28 0.74 15.12
CA GLY A 119 -1.00 2.14 14.84
C GLY A 119 -1.34 3.08 15.99
N LYS A 120 -2.21 2.65 16.93
CA LYS A 120 -2.58 3.41 18.15
C LYS A 120 -2.99 4.86 17.88
N GLY A 121 -3.60 5.14 16.73
CA GLY A 121 -3.99 6.48 16.31
C GLY A 121 -2.83 7.41 15.94
N GLN A 122 -1.60 6.89 15.77
CA GLN A 122 -0.45 7.67 15.32
C GLN A 122 -0.74 8.29 13.94
N LEU A 123 -0.43 9.59 13.81
CA LEU A 123 -0.52 10.32 12.55
C LEU A 123 0.56 9.84 11.59
N VAL A 124 0.18 9.57 10.34
CA VAL A 124 1.10 9.22 9.25
C VAL A 124 0.77 10.05 8.02
N ASN A 125 1.77 10.72 7.47
CA ASN A 125 1.67 11.35 6.16
C ASN A 125 2.12 10.36 5.09
N ILE A 126 1.32 10.17 4.05
CA ILE A 126 1.69 9.39 2.87
C ILE A 126 1.58 10.29 1.66
N GLU A 127 2.72 10.65 1.09
CA GLU A 127 2.80 11.44 -0.13
C GLU A 127 3.00 10.53 -1.34
N TYR A 128 2.19 10.70 -2.37
CA TYR A 128 2.28 9.88 -3.57
C TYR A 128 1.68 10.56 -4.80
N VAL A 129 2.08 10.08 -5.97
CA VAL A 129 1.83 10.66 -7.31
C VAL A 129 2.69 11.88 -7.58
N SER A 130 2.43 12.99 -6.89
CA SER A 130 3.19 14.27 -6.95
C SER A 130 3.77 14.59 -8.34
N ALA A 131 2.97 14.37 -9.38
CA ALA A 131 3.37 14.57 -10.76
C ALA A 131 3.36 16.07 -11.05
N ASN A 132 4.31 16.53 -11.87
CA ASN A 132 4.33 17.94 -12.27
C ASN A 132 3.00 18.27 -12.97
N PRO A 133 2.40 19.45 -12.71
CA PRO A 133 1.11 19.83 -13.26
C PRO A 133 1.25 20.31 -14.71
N THR A 134 1.83 19.47 -15.57
CA THR A 134 2.21 19.80 -16.95
C THR A 134 1.42 19.01 -17.99
N GLY A 135 0.42 18.23 -17.57
CA GLY A 135 -0.41 17.44 -18.47
C GLY A 135 -1.24 16.37 -17.76
N PRO A 136 -2.04 15.59 -18.52
CA PRO A 136 -2.83 14.48 -18.00
C PRO A 136 -1.93 13.36 -17.46
N MET A 137 -2.47 12.54 -16.57
CA MET A 137 -1.72 11.41 -16.01
C MET A 137 -1.58 10.28 -17.04
N HIS A 138 -0.46 9.55 -16.97
CA HIS A 138 -0.21 8.37 -17.78
C HIS A 138 -0.06 7.11 -16.94
N ILE A 139 -0.04 5.94 -17.58
CA ILE A 139 0.04 4.64 -16.89
C ILE A 139 1.24 4.52 -15.93
N GLY A 140 2.37 5.18 -16.23
CA GLY A 140 3.52 5.25 -15.32
C GLY A 140 3.21 5.87 -13.95
N HIS A 141 2.27 6.81 -13.86
CA HIS A 141 1.84 7.39 -12.58
C HIS A 141 0.85 6.50 -11.83
N ALA A 142 0.17 5.59 -12.54
CA ALA A 142 -0.88 4.74 -11.98
C ALA A 142 -0.36 3.85 -10.85
N ARG A 143 0.85 3.30 -11.00
CA ARG A 143 1.40 2.39 -10.00
C ARG A 143 1.65 3.07 -8.66
N GLY A 144 2.28 4.24 -8.68
CA GLY A 144 2.48 5.05 -7.48
C GLY A 144 1.15 5.49 -6.85
N ALA A 145 0.15 5.83 -7.69
CA ALA A 145 -1.20 6.17 -7.25
C ALA A 145 -1.87 5.02 -6.49
N VAL A 146 -1.90 3.82 -7.10
CA VAL A 146 -2.51 2.63 -6.51
C VAL A 146 -1.75 2.18 -5.27
N PHE A 147 -0.42 2.15 -5.31
CA PHE A 147 0.40 1.74 -4.19
C PHE A 147 0.19 2.65 -2.97
N GLY A 148 0.27 3.97 -3.16
CA GLY A 148 0.12 4.93 -2.08
C GLY A 148 -1.27 4.88 -1.45
N ASP A 149 -2.31 4.75 -2.26
CA ASP A 149 -3.68 4.64 -1.77
C ASP A 149 -3.96 3.30 -1.05
N ALA A 150 -3.46 2.17 -1.59
CA ALA A 150 -3.60 0.87 -0.94
C ALA A 150 -2.78 0.77 0.36
N LEU A 151 -1.59 1.37 0.41
CA LEU A 151 -0.80 1.49 1.63
C LEU A 151 -1.54 2.34 2.67
N SER A 152 -2.17 3.43 2.24
CA SER A 152 -2.99 4.28 3.11
C SER A 152 -4.12 3.49 3.75
N SER A 153 -4.92 2.78 2.94
CA SER A 153 -6.02 1.94 3.41
C SER A 153 -5.54 0.79 4.32
N LEU A 154 -4.38 0.20 4.02
CA LEU A 154 -3.75 -0.82 4.86
C LEU A 154 -3.33 -0.29 6.23
N LEU A 155 -2.74 0.91 6.28
CA LEU A 155 -2.35 1.53 7.55
C LEU A 155 -3.57 1.97 8.38
N GLU A 156 -4.63 2.47 7.73
CA GLU A 156 -5.91 2.77 8.38
C GLU A 156 -6.52 1.50 9.00
N LYS A 157 -6.51 0.37 8.28
CA LYS A 157 -7.00 -0.94 8.78
C LYS A 157 -6.28 -1.43 10.03
N VAL A 158 -5.07 -0.95 10.29
CA VAL A 158 -4.29 -1.29 11.48
C VAL A 158 -4.19 -0.16 12.51
N GLY A 159 -5.04 0.86 12.38
CA GLY A 159 -5.27 1.89 13.40
C GLY A 159 -4.38 3.13 13.31
N TYR A 160 -3.73 3.40 12.18
CA TYR A 160 -3.08 4.68 11.94
C TYR A 160 -4.09 5.74 11.48
N LYS A 161 -3.79 7.01 11.75
CA LYS A 161 -4.51 8.17 11.20
C LYS A 161 -3.73 8.67 9.99
N VAL A 162 -4.13 8.24 8.80
CA VAL A 162 -3.41 8.53 7.56
C VAL A 162 -3.87 9.84 6.94
N THR A 163 -2.92 10.62 6.44
CA THR A 163 -3.15 11.75 5.53
C THR A 163 -2.54 11.41 4.17
N ARG A 164 -3.39 11.28 3.16
CA ARG A 164 -3.01 11.15 1.74
C ARG A 164 -2.66 12.54 1.20
N GLU A 165 -1.41 12.74 0.81
CA GLU A 165 -0.90 14.05 0.39
C GLU A 165 -0.36 14.05 -1.03
N TYR A 166 -0.59 15.14 -1.74
CA TYR A 166 -0.07 15.39 -3.08
C TYR A 166 0.79 16.66 -3.06
N TYR A 167 2.05 16.54 -3.45
CA TYR A 167 2.93 17.69 -3.62
C TYR A 167 2.80 18.25 -5.04
N ILE A 168 2.45 19.53 -5.16
CA ILE A 168 2.33 20.23 -6.44
C ILE A 168 3.65 20.97 -6.68
N ASN A 169 4.43 20.46 -7.63
CA ASN A 169 5.63 21.14 -8.14
C ASN A 169 5.22 22.23 -9.14
N ASP A 170 4.66 23.33 -8.61
CA ASP A 170 4.16 24.49 -9.38
C ASP A 170 5.13 25.68 -9.43
N ASP A 171 6.39 25.43 -9.06
CA ASP A 171 7.49 26.39 -9.21
C ASP A 171 8.47 25.98 -10.32
N GLY A 172 9.15 26.96 -10.91
CA GLY A 172 10.20 26.73 -11.91
C GLY A 172 9.76 26.81 -13.39
N SER A 173 10.70 26.44 -14.27
CA SER A 173 10.69 26.77 -15.71
C SER A 173 9.73 25.92 -16.54
N GLN A 174 9.40 24.70 -16.13
CA GLN A 174 8.41 23.87 -16.81
C GLN A 174 7.01 24.52 -16.81
N ILE A 175 6.69 25.25 -15.75
CA ILE A 175 5.43 25.99 -15.66
C ILE A 175 5.42 27.19 -16.62
N ASP A 176 6.57 27.84 -16.86
CA ASP A 176 6.66 28.88 -17.89
C ASP A 176 6.43 28.30 -19.29
N VAL A 177 7.01 27.14 -19.57
CA VAL A 177 6.80 26.41 -20.82
C VAL A 177 5.32 26.06 -21.01
N LEU A 178 4.65 25.59 -19.95
CA LEU A 178 3.21 25.31 -19.97
C LEU A 178 2.37 26.56 -20.22
N ALA A 179 2.71 27.68 -19.58
CA ALA A 179 2.04 28.96 -19.78
C ALA A 179 2.21 29.46 -21.23
N ARG A 180 3.41 29.34 -21.80
CA ARG A 180 3.70 29.67 -23.21
C ARG A 180 2.91 28.78 -24.18
N SER A 181 2.85 27.47 -23.94
CA SER A 181 2.01 26.54 -24.70
C SER A 181 0.54 26.92 -24.64
N THR A 182 0.05 27.29 -23.45
CA THR A 182 -1.33 27.74 -23.25
C THR A 182 -1.61 29.03 -24.01
N TYR A 183 -0.66 29.97 -24.02
CA TYR A 183 -0.77 31.22 -24.77
C TYR A 183 -0.89 30.98 -26.28
N LEU A 184 -0.14 30.02 -26.83
CA LEU A 184 -0.31 29.61 -28.23
C LEU A 184 -1.72 29.06 -28.50
N ARG A 185 -2.23 28.16 -27.64
CA ARG A 185 -3.61 27.63 -27.79
C ARG A 185 -4.68 28.71 -27.64
N TYR A 186 -4.45 29.73 -26.83
CA TYR A 186 -5.31 30.90 -26.74
C TYR A 186 -5.30 31.73 -28.05
N ARG A 187 -4.14 31.95 -28.66
CA ARG A 187 -4.02 32.62 -29.97
C ARG A 187 -4.71 31.82 -31.09
N GLU A 188 -4.53 30.50 -31.10
CA GLU A 188 -5.26 29.59 -31.99
C GLU A 188 -6.77 29.74 -31.80
N ALA A 189 -7.25 29.76 -30.55
CA ALA A 189 -8.67 29.96 -30.25
C ALA A 189 -9.18 31.33 -30.76
N LEU A 190 -8.34 32.37 -30.77
CA LEU A 190 -8.67 33.69 -31.37
C LEU A 190 -8.78 33.66 -32.90
N GLY A 191 -8.44 32.54 -33.54
CA GLY A 191 -8.45 32.37 -35.00
C GLY A 191 -7.13 32.75 -35.65
N GLU A 192 -6.04 32.87 -34.89
CA GLU A 192 -4.71 33.06 -35.46
C GLU A 192 -4.14 31.73 -35.96
N ASP A 193 -3.44 31.78 -37.09
CA ASP A 193 -2.58 30.69 -37.51
C ASP A 193 -1.32 30.69 -36.63
N ILE A 194 -1.20 29.67 -35.78
CA ILE A 194 -0.06 29.51 -34.86
C ILE A 194 1.05 28.63 -35.45
N GLY A 195 0.87 28.09 -36.66
CA GLY A 195 1.79 27.15 -37.28
C GLY A 195 1.97 25.85 -36.47
N GLU A 196 3.10 25.18 -36.67
CA GLU A 196 3.51 24.06 -35.82
C GLU A 196 3.95 24.56 -34.44
N ILE A 197 3.65 23.78 -33.40
CA ILE A 197 4.09 24.12 -32.05
C ILE A 197 5.63 24.01 -32.00
N PRO A 198 6.33 25.09 -31.59
CA PRO A 198 7.77 25.08 -31.47
C PRO A 198 8.31 23.95 -30.59
N GLU A 199 9.47 23.41 -30.95
CA GLU A 199 10.17 22.42 -30.14
C GLU A 199 10.44 22.96 -28.72
N GLY A 200 10.26 22.11 -27.72
CA GLY A 200 10.42 22.48 -26.30
C GLY A 200 9.16 23.02 -25.63
N LEU A 201 8.10 23.33 -26.39
CA LEU A 201 6.77 23.61 -25.83
C LEU A 201 5.95 22.32 -25.70
N TYR A 202 5.02 22.30 -24.76
CA TYR A 202 4.05 21.22 -24.68
C TYR A 202 3.15 21.24 -25.92
N PRO A 203 3.04 20.13 -26.67
CA PRO A 203 2.24 20.05 -27.88
C PRO A 203 0.72 20.00 -27.58
N GLY A 204 0.36 19.72 -26.33
CA GLY A 204 -0.92 19.16 -25.88
C GLY A 204 -2.18 19.69 -26.57
N ASP A 205 -2.91 18.79 -27.24
CA ASP A 205 -4.31 19.01 -27.59
C ASP A 205 -5.17 19.26 -26.34
N TYR A 206 -4.76 18.72 -25.18
CA TYR A 206 -5.43 18.94 -23.89
C TYR A 206 -5.42 20.43 -23.45
N LEU A 207 -4.57 21.28 -24.03
CA LEU A 207 -4.54 22.73 -23.74
C LEU A 207 -5.50 23.53 -24.62
N LYS A 208 -6.08 22.95 -25.69
CA LYS A 208 -7.01 23.65 -26.59
C LYS A 208 -8.23 24.18 -25.84
N THR A 209 -8.84 23.33 -25.01
CA THR A 209 -10.00 23.69 -24.18
C THR A 209 -9.68 24.86 -23.24
N LEU A 210 -8.46 24.90 -22.70
CA LEU A 210 -8.01 26.01 -21.87
C LEU A 210 -7.82 27.30 -22.69
N GLY A 211 -7.24 27.23 -23.88
CA GLY A 211 -7.15 28.36 -24.80
C GLY A 211 -8.52 28.96 -25.15
N GLU A 212 -9.50 28.10 -25.47
CA GLU A 212 -10.88 28.49 -25.71
C GLU A 212 -11.56 29.09 -24.48
N PHE A 213 -11.31 28.54 -23.29
CA PHE A 213 -11.79 29.10 -22.03
C PHE A 213 -11.25 30.52 -21.80
N ILE A 214 -9.95 30.73 -22.01
CA ILE A 214 -9.31 32.05 -21.83
C ILE A 214 -9.89 33.05 -22.82
N LYS A 215 -10.05 32.67 -24.11
CA LYS A 215 -10.72 33.53 -25.10
C LYS A 215 -12.13 33.92 -24.67
N ARG A 216 -12.92 32.94 -24.20
CA ARG A 216 -14.30 33.21 -23.76
C ARG A 216 -14.35 34.17 -22.56
N LYS A 217 -13.40 34.04 -21.65
CA LYS A 217 -13.33 34.83 -20.42
C LYS A 217 -12.77 36.24 -20.65
N ASP A 218 -11.66 36.34 -21.38
CA ASP A 218 -10.84 37.55 -21.46
C ASP A 218 -10.83 38.19 -22.87
N GLY A 219 -11.49 37.60 -23.86
CA GLY A 219 -11.50 38.12 -25.23
C GLY A 219 -10.12 38.06 -25.86
N ASP A 220 -9.69 39.14 -26.52
CA ASP A 220 -8.36 39.31 -27.12
C ASP A 220 -7.37 40.09 -26.23
N LYS A 221 -7.76 40.38 -24.98
CA LYS A 221 -7.02 41.21 -24.00
C LYS A 221 -5.51 40.97 -23.97
N TRP A 222 -5.09 39.71 -24.01
CA TRP A 222 -3.69 39.31 -23.82
C TRP A 222 -2.84 39.35 -25.10
N LYS A 223 -3.46 39.51 -26.27
CA LYS A 223 -2.83 39.30 -27.59
C LYS A 223 -1.63 40.22 -27.87
N ASN A 224 -1.72 41.47 -27.43
CA ASN A 224 -0.73 42.52 -27.72
C ASN A 224 0.12 42.89 -26.51
N LEU A 225 0.02 42.13 -25.42
CA LEU A 225 0.81 42.36 -24.21
C LEU A 225 2.14 41.61 -24.29
N SER A 226 3.16 42.16 -23.63
CA SER A 226 4.45 41.52 -23.51
C SER A 226 4.36 40.25 -22.65
N GLU A 227 5.31 39.33 -22.83
CA GLU A 227 5.33 38.07 -22.07
C GLU A 227 5.26 38.27 -20.56
N ASN A 228 6.02 39.24 -20.03
CA ASN A 228 6.02 39.55 -18.60
C ASN A 228 4.64 39.96 -18.05
N GLU A 229 3.77 40.51 -18.89
CA GLU A 229 2.44 40.97 -18.48
C GLU A 229 1.41 39.82 -18.43
N TRP A 230 1.53 38.82 -19.31
CA TRP A 230 0.57 37.70 -19.36
C TRP A 230 1.08 36.43 -18.67
N LEU A 231 2.40 36.20 -18.61
CA LEU A 231 2.99 34.93 -18.16
C LEU A 231 2.48 34.49 -16.79
N GLY A 232 2.52 35.36 -15.78
CA GLY A 232 2.03 35.04 -14.43
C GLY A 232 0.54 34.64 -14.39
N SER A 233 -0.30 35.29 -15.21
CA SER A 233 -1.73 34.95 -15.29
C SER A 233 -1.94 33.59 -15.96
N PHE A 234 -1.20 33.32 -17.04
CA PHE A 234 -1.28 32.05 -17.76
C PHE A 234 -0.69 30.90 -16.95
N ARG A 235 0.39 31.10 -16.17
CA ARG A 235 0.91 30.11 -15.21
C ARG A 235 -0.18 29.67 -14.25
N LYS A 236 -0.84 30.62 -13.58
CA LYS A 236 -1.90 30.33 -12.60
C LYS A 236 -3.08 29.57 -13.21
N LEU A 237 -3.55 30.02 -14.38
CA LEU A 237 -4.66 29.37 -15.08
C LEU A 237 -4.30 27.95 -15.55
N ALA A 238 -3.10 27.78 -16.09
CA ALA A 238 -2.63 26.47 -16.57
C ALA A 238 -2.44 25.48 -15.41
N ILE A 239 -1.82 25.89 -14.30
CA ILE A 239 -1.70 25.03 -13.10
C ILE A 239 -3.08 24.62 -12.59
N GLN A 240 -4.02 25.57 -12.49
CA GLN A 240 -5.37 25.28 -12.01
C GLN A 240 -6.06 24.23 -12.89
N GLU A 241 -5.99 24.37 -14.22
CA GLU A 241 -6.57 23.42 -15.16
C GLU A 241 -5.89 22.05 -15.10
N MET A 242 -4.54 22.01 -15.10
CA MET A 242 -3.80 20.74 -15.06
C MET A 242 -4.06 19.99 -13.76
N MET A 243 -4.15 20.70 -12.63
CA MET A 243 -4.52 20.09 -11.35
C MET A 243 -5.98 19.61 -11.33
N ALA A 244 -6.90 20.26 -12.06
CA ALA A 244 -8.26 19.75 -12.22
C ALA A 244 -8.26 18.42 -13.01
N LEU A 245 -7.54 18.36 -14.14
CA LEU A 245 -7.40 17.14 -14.93
C LEU A 245 -6.77 15.99 -14.12
N ILE A 246 -5.69 16.26 -13.39
CA ILE A 246 -5.02 15.28 -12.53
C ILE A 246 -5.98 14.75 -11.47
N ARG A 247 -6.74 15.64 -10.80
CA ARG A 247 -7.72 15.21 -9.78
C ARG A 247 -8.80 14.32 -10.37
N GLU A 248 -9.33 14.66 -11.54
CA GLU A 248 -10.31 13.81 -12.21
C GLU A 248 -9.73 12.46 -12.62
N ASP A 249 -8.48 12.42 -13.12
CA ASP A 249 -7.79 11.17 -13.46
C ASP A 249 -7.63 10.28 -12.22
N LEU A 250 -7.24 10.86 -11.07
CA LEU A 250 -7.16 10.14 -9.80
C LEU A 250 -8.52 9.63 -9.33
N ILE A 251 -9.57 10.45 -9.41
CA ILE A 251 -10.94 10.06 -9.05
C ILE A 251 -11.42 8.92 -9.94
N SER A 252 -11.06 8.92 -11.23
CA SER A 252 -11.42 7.83 -12.15
C SER A 252 -10.79 6.49 -11.72
N LEU A 253 -9.64 6.53 -11.05
CA LEU A 253 -8.94 5.39 -10.44
C LEU A 253 -9.42 5.10 -8.99
N GLY A 254 -10.39 5.86 -8.47
CA GLY A 254 -10.86 5.74 -7.10
C GLY A 254 -9.87 6.26 -6.05
N VAL A 255 -8.92 7.13 -6.44
CA VAL A 255 -7.92 7.72 -5.54
C VAL A 255 -8.33 9.15 -5.18
N VAL A 256 -8.33 9.46 -3.88
CA VAL A 256 -8.65 10.79 -3.36
C VAL A 256 -7.61 11.21 -2.31
N HIS A 257 -6.93 12.33 -2.57
CA HIS A 257 -6.00 12.93 -1.61
C HIS A 257 -6.74 13.83 -0.62
N ASN A 258 -6.24 13.88 0.62
CA ASN A 258 -6.76 14.75 1.67
C ASN A 258 -6.21 16.17 1.54
N VAL A 259 -4.93 16.29 1.16
CA VAL A 259 -4.21 17.57 1.12
C VAL A 259 -3.43 17.68 -0.18
N PHE A 260 -3.42 18.89 -0.75
CA PHE A 260 -2.54 19.28 -1.84
C PHE A 260 -1.66 20.43 -1.34
N VAL A 261 -0.34 20.32 -1.48
CA VAL A 261 0.62 21.33 -1.01
C VAL A 261 1.36 21.93 -2.22
N SER A 262 1.33 23.26 -2.35
CA SER A 262 2.00 23.99 -3.43
C SER A 262 3.44 24.35 -3.04
N GLU A 263 4.40 24.03 -3.90
CA GLU A 263 5.79 24.47 -3.76
C GLU A 263 5.88 26.00 -3.76
N ALA A 264 5.23 26.64 -4.74
CA ALA A 264 5.25 28.09 -4.87
C ALA A 264 4.69 28.80 -3.62
N GLU A 265 3.65 28.23 -2.99
CA GLU A 265 3.11 28.76 -1.74
C GLU A 265 4.08 28.60 -0.57
N LEU A 266 4.74 27.44 -0.43
CA LEU A 266 5.73 27.20 0.62
C LEU A 266 6.93 28.14 0.48
N VAL A 267 7.49 28.23 -0.72
CA VAL A 267 8.61 29.12 -1.03
C VAL A 267 8.22 30.58 -0.81
N GLY A 268 7.03 31.00 -1.25
CA GLY A 268 6.50 32.35 -1.05
C GLY A 268 6.32 32.75 0.42
N LYS A 269 6.14 31.78 1.33
CA LYS A 269 6.11 31.99 2.79
C LYS A 269 7.52 32.05 3.42
N GLY A 270 8.58 31.93 2.63
CA GLY A 270 9.97 31.97 3.10
C GLY A 270 10.43 30.66 3.74
N ALA A 271 9.80 29.51 3.43
CA ALA A 271 10.09 28.24 4.08
C ALA A 271 11.58 27.82 3.95
N ASN A 272 12.21 28.11 2.80
CA ASN A 272 13.63 27.84 2.58
C ASN A 272 14.54 28.69 3.47
N ASP A 273 14.19 29.96 3.69
CA ASP A 273 14.93 30.84 4.60
C ASP A 273 14.81 30.36 6.05
N GLU A 274 13.67 29.80 6.44
CA GLU A 274 13.51 29.24 7.77
C GLU A 274 14.32 27.97 7.99
N VAL A 275 14.37 27.07 6.99
CA VAL A 275 15.28 25.91 7.01
C VAL A 275 16.71 26.36 7.21
N LEU A 276 17.15 27.37 6.44
CA LEU A 276 18.50 27.89 6.57
C LEU A 276 18.79 28.42 7.99
N LYS A 277 17.85 29.15 8.59
CA LYS A 277 17.99 29.66 9.97
C LYS A 277 18.14 28.54 10.99
N GLU A 278 17.35 27.47 10.86
CA GLU A 278 17.40 26.33 11.78
C GLU A 278 18.70 25.54 11.64
N LEU A 279 19.07 25.18 10.41
CA LEU A 279 20.33 24.47 10.17
C LEU A 279 21.55 25.30 10.61
N LYS A 280 21.50 26.62 10.43
CA LYS A 280 22.55 27.54 10.93
C LYS A 280 22.63 27.55 12.45
N LYS A 281 21.48 27.60 13.13
CA LYS A 281 21.41 27.60 14.59
C LYS A 281 22.04 26.35 15.19
N ASP A 282 21.90 25.21 14.49
CA ASP A 282 22.43 23.93 14.92
C ASP A 282 23.85 23.64 14.35
N ASP A 283 24.53 24.62 13.75
CA ASP A 283 25.89 24.51 13.14
C ASP A 283 26.00 23.44 12.03
N LEU A 284 24.90 23.18 11.33
CA LEU A 284 24.80 22.15 10.29
C LEU A 284 25.07 22.65 8.87
N ILE A 285 25.42 23.92 8.71
CA ILE A 285 25.78 24.50 7.41
C ILE A 285 27.14 25.17 7.43
N TYR A 286 27.85 25.11 6.32
CA TYR A 286 29.14 25.76 6.14
C TYR A 286 29.36 26.12 4.66
N THR A 287 30.31 27.01 4.41
CA THR A 287 30.75 27.31 3.05
C THR A 287 31.92 26.40 2.68
N GLY A 288 31.78 25.62 1.61
CA GLY A 288 32.77 24.62 1.19
C GLY A 288 32.75 24.36 -0.31
N ILE A 289 33.66 23.50 -0.77
CA ILE A 289 33.78 23.08 -2.18
C ILE A 289 33.47 21.59 -2.23
N LEU A 290 32.52 21.19 -3.07
CA LEU A 290 32.21 19.78 -3.33
C LEU A 290 33.25 19.18 -4.28
N ASP A 291 33.48 17.88 -4.19
CA ASP A 291 34.29 17.16 -5.17
C ASP A 291 33.58 17.07 -6.53
N ALA A 292 34.36 16.80 -7.58
CA ALA A 292 33.82 16.51 -8.90
C ALA A 292 32.82 15.33 -8.85
N PRO A 293 31.69 15.42 -9.57
CA PRO A 293 30.68 14.37 -9.56
C PRO A 293 31.27 13.03 -10.03
N LYS A 294 31.16 12.01 -9.18
CA LYS A 294 31.65 10.65 -9.48
C LYS A 294 30.84 10.05 -10.63
N GLY A 295 31.52 9.56 -11.68
CA GLY A 295 30.90 8.79 -12.77
C GLY A 295 30.29 9.58 -13.93
N LYS A 296 30.47 10.91 -13.99
CA LYS A 296 30.21 11.72 -15.20
C LYS A 296 31.52 12.32 -15.73
N SER A 297 31.56 12.69 -17.01
CA SER A 297 32.67 13.49 -17.56
C SER A 297 32.84 14.75 -16.70
N SER A 298 34.07 15.03 -16.25
CA SER A 298 34.43 16.26 -15.54
C SER A 298 34.58 17.47 -16.49
N GLU A 299 34.27 17.31 -17.77
CA GLU A 299 34.20 18.41 -18.72
C GLU A 299 33.17 19.45 -18.27
N GLY A 300 33.63 20.68 -18.04
CA GLY A 300 32.81 21.79 -17.57
C GLY A 300 32.60 21.85 -16.04
N TRP A 301 33.21 20.95 -15.27
CA TRP A 301 33.20 21.05 -13.80
C TRP A 301 34.30 21.98 -13.30
N GLU A 302 33.94 22.92 -12.43
CA GLU A 302 34.87 23.81 -11.75
C GLU A 302 34.64 23.77 -10.24
N ALA A 303 35.74 23.75 -9.47
CA ALA A 303 35.71 23.89 -8.03
C ALA A 303 35.15 25.26 -7.64
N ARG A 304 33.98 25.27 -6.99
CA ARG A 304 33.31 26.50 -6.59
C ARG A 304 32.85 26.41 -5.14
N SER A 305 33.02 27.51 -4.43
CA SER A 305 32.56 27.66 -3.05
C SER A 305 31.04 27.79 -3.01
N GLN A 306 30.38 26.95 -2.21
CA GLN A 306 28.92 26.85 -2.11
C GLN A 306 28.51 26.69 -0.65
N LEU A 307 27.25 27.02 -0.35
CA LEU A 307 26.66 26.80 0.96
C LEU A 307 26.19 25.35 1.07
N LEU A 308 26.86 24.59 1.92
CA LEU A 308 26.68 23.15 2.09
C LEU A 308 26.00 22.83 3.41
N PHE A 309 25.07 21.87 3.36
CA PHE A 309 24.51 21.19 4.51
C PHE A 309 25.34 19.95 4.84
N ARG A 310 25.67 19.78 6.13
CA ARG A 310 26.44 18.66 6.70
C ARG A 310 25.63 17.35 6.74
N SER A 311 25.02 16.96 5.62
CA SER A 311 24.18 15.74 5.54
C SER A 311 24.95 14.46 5.85
N SER A 312 26.27 14.44 5.64
CA SER A 312 27.12 13.29 5.97
C SER A 312 27.12 12.94 7.46
N GLN A 313 26.88 13.91 8.36
CA GLN A 313 26.73 13.65 9.80
C GLN A 313 25.48 12.84 10.15
N PHE A 314 24.50 12.82 9.24
CA PHE A 314 23.23 12.12 9.37
C PHE A 314 23.15 10.92 8.42
N GLY A 315 24.31 10.44 7.96
CA GLY A 315 24.45 9.20 7.21
C GLY A 315 24.54 9.35 5.70
N ASP A 316 24.32 10.52 5.08
CA ASP A 316 24.43 10.73 3.62
C ASP A 316 25.87 10.48 3.12
N ASP A 317 26.03 10.26 1.82
CA ASP A 317 27.34 9.92 1.23
C ASP A 317 28.26 11.14 1.08
N VAL A 318 27.69 12.31 0.81
CA VAL A 318 28.39 13.60 0.66
C VAL A 318 27.49 14.72 1.14
N ASP A 319 28.09 15.80 1.64
CA ASP A 319 27.38 17.03 1.97
C ASP A 319 26.69 17.62 0.73
N ARG A 320 25.56 18.32 0.94
CA ARG A 320 24.68 18.76 -0.14
C ARG A 320 24.59 20.28 -0.22
N ALA A 321 24.63 20.82 -1.43
CA ALA A 321 24.42 22.24 -1.65
C ALA A 321 22.96 22.65 -1.40
N LEU A 322 22.78 23.71 -0.61
CA LEU A 322 21.47 24.33 -0.37
C LEU A 322 21.16 25.46 -1.37
N LYS A 323 22.20 26.06 -1.95
CA LYS A 323 22.09 27.11 -2.97
C LYS A 323 22.83 26.75 -4.24
N LYS A 324 22.26 27.15 -5.37
CA LYS A 324 22.90 27.16 -6.69
C LYS A 324 23.95 28.29 -6.76
N VAL A 325 24.72 28.30 -7.84
CA VAL A 325 25.78 29.29 -8.10
C VAL A 325 25.23 30.70 -8.28
N ASP A 326 24.05 30.83 -8.88
CA ASP A 326 23.32 32.10 -9.08
C ASP A 326 22.69 32.65 -7.79
N GLY A 327 22.80 31.92 -6.67
CA GLY A 327 22.26 32.29 -5.37
C GLY A 327 20.83 31.80 -5.11
N GLU A 328 20.18 31.19 -6.10
CA GLU A 328 18.87 30.55 -5.94
C GLU A 328 18.95 29.31 -5.06
N TRP A 329 17.79 28.88 -4.53
CA TRP A 329 17.67 27.64 -3.78
C TRP A 329 17.82 26.41 -4.68
N THR A 330 18.39 25.34 -4.15
CA THR A 330 18.34 24.02 -4.80
C THR A 330 16.98 23.36 -4.54
N TYR A 331 16.54 22.44 -5.42
CA TYR A 331 15.35 21.62 -5.16
C TYR A 331 15.45 20.88 -3.82
N PHE A 332 16.65 20.46 -3.45
CA PHE A 332 16.90 19.85 -2.16
C PHE A 332 16.59 20.76 -0.97
N ALA A 333 16.83 22.08 -1.07
CA ALA A 333 16.44 23.00 -0.01
C ALA A 333 14.90 23.11 0.10
N SER A 334 14.19 23.17 -1.03
CA SER A 334 12.72 23.12 -1.06
C SER A 334 12.17 21.82 -0.47
N ASP A 335 12.78 20.67 -0.79
CA ASP A 335 12.37 19.38 -0.24
C ASP A 335 12.53 19.31 1.28
N ILE A 336 13.63 19.87 1.83
CA ILE A 336 13.82 19.98 3.29
C ILE A 336 12.74 20.86 3.91
N ALA A 337 12.43 21.99 3.27
CA ALA A 337 11.39 22.90 3.75
C ALA A 337 10.02 22.23 3.76
N TYR A 338 9.72 21.45 2.73
CA TYR A 338 8.48 20.69 2.62
C TYR A 338 8.36 19.59 3.69
N HIS A 339 9.42 18.80 3.92
CA HIS A 339 9.38 17.78 4.97
C HIS A 339 9.33 18.37 6.39
N ARG A 340 9.95 19.53 6.58
CA ARG A 340 9.83 20.30 7.81
C ARG A 340 8.40 20.80 8.03
N ASP A 341 7.70 21.21 6.97
CA ASP A 341 6.27 21.54 7.03
C ASP A 341 5.43 20.31 7.45
N LYS A 342 5.65 19.15 6.81
CA LYS A 342 5.02 17.88 7.23
C LYS A 342 5.25 17.64 8.72
N PHE A 343 6.48 17.77 9.21
CA PHE A 343 6.80 17.56 10.62
C PHE A 343 6.06 18.54 11.54
N ARG A 344 6.05 19.83 11.19
CA ARG A 344 5.37 20.89 11.97
C ARG A 344 3.86 20.74 12.00
N ARG A 345 3.26 20.08 11.01
CA ARG A 345 1.85 19.66 11.02
C ARG A 345 1.56 18.46 11.94
N GLY A 346 2.58 17.90 12.59
CA GLY A 346 2.47 16.82 13.58
C GLY A 346 2.77 15.43 13.03
N PHE A 347 3.30 15.32 11.80
CA PHE A 347 3.62 14.05 11.18
C PHE A 347 5.05 13.59 11.53
N ASN A 348 5.19 12.85 12.62
CA ASN A 348 6.49 12.24 12.98
C ASN A 348 6.84 11.01 12.12
N LYS A 349 5.85 10.46 11.42
CA LYS A 349 6.03 9.36 10.46
C LYS A 349 5.57 9.81 9.09
N MET A 350 6.51 9.88 8.16
CA MET A 350 6.29 10.27 6.77
C MET A 350 6.67 9.11 5.86
N ILE A 351 5.85 8.87 4.85
CA ILE A 351 6.10 7.88 3.82
C ILE A 351 5.93 8.56 2.47
N ASP A 352 6.97 8.55 1.65
CA ASP A 352 6.88 9.06 0.29
C ASP A 352 6.92 7.89 -0.71
N VAL A 353 6.11 7.99 -1.76
CA VAL A 353 6.06 7.02 -2.86
C VAL A 353 6.64 7.65 -4.11
N TRP A 354 7.85 7.24 -4.47
CA TRP A 354 8.60 7.81 -5.60
C TRP A 354 8.82 6.80 -6.73
N GLY A 355 9.22 7.29 -7.90
CA GLY A 355 9.73 6.44 -8.97
C GLY A 355 11.09 5.83 -8.63
N ALA A 356 11.38 4.63 -9.14
CA ALA A 356 12.65 3.94 -8.90
C ALA A 356 13.90 4.71 -9.38
N ASP A 357 13.73 5.66 -10.30
CA ASP A 357 14.75 6.61 -10.75
C ASP A 357 15.24 7.56 -9.65
N HIS A 358 14.45 7.75 -8.57
CA HIS A 358 14.80 8.59 -7.43
C HIS A 358 15.59 7.85 -6.34
N LYS A 359 16.00 6.59 -6.56
CA LYS A 359 16.73 5.78 -5.56
C LYS A 359 17.96 6.47 -4.97
N GLY A 360 18.71 7.22 -5.79
CA GLY A 360 19.90 7.97 -5.34
C GLY A 360 19.58 9.20 -4.48
N TYR A 361 18.31 9.59 -4.38
CA TYR A 361 17.82 10.74 -3.61
C TYR A 361 17.28 10.35 -2.23
N VAL A 362 16.94 9.07 -2.02
CA VAL A 362 16.34 8.57 -0.77
C VAL A 362 17.21 8.89 0.43
N LYS A 363 18.48 8.48 0.38
CA LYS A 363 19.40 8.56 1.52
C LYS A 363 19.63 10.00 1.98
N ARG A 364 19.85 10.92 1.04
CA ARG A 364 20.05 12.34 1.36
C ARG A 364 18.80 12.97 1.97
N MET A 365 17.61 12.59 1.52
CA MET A 365 16.36 13.15 2.05
C MET A 365 16.11 12.62 3.46
N GLN A 366 16.33 11.33 3.69
CA GLN A 366 16.26 10.75 5.05
C GLN A 366 17.23 11.44 6.01
N SER A 367 18.47 11.65 5.61
CA SER A 367 19.46 12.39 6.40
C SER A 367 19.03 13.82 6.70
N ALA A 368 18.38 14.49 5.75
CA ALA A 368 17.93 15.86 5.97
C ALA A 368 16.67 15.93 6.86
N VAL A 369 15.77 14.96 6.78
CA VAL A 369 14.65 14.82 7.71
C VAL A 369 15.14 14.55 9.12
N ASP A 370 16.09 13.62 9.30
CA ASP A 370 16.69 13.33 10.61
C ASP A 370 17.30 14.60 11.23
N ALA A 371 18.06 15.36 10.44
CA ALA A 371 18.65 16.61 10.89
C ALA A 371 17.62 17.69 11.26
N ILE A 372 16.70 18.02 10.34
CA ILE A 372 15.77 19.14 10.53
C ILE A 372 14.73 18.87 11.61
N THR A 373 14.44 17.58 11.88
CA THR A 373 13.52 17.14 12.94
C THR A 373 14.23 16.72 14.22
N LYS A 374 15.58 16.78 14.26
CA LYS A 374 16.40 16.39 15.42
C LYS A 374 16.16 14.93 15.85
N GLY A 375 15.91 14.05 14.88
CA GLY A 375 15.60 12.64 15.08
C GLY A 375 14.20 12.35 15.62
N GLU A 376 13.33 13.36 15.77
CA GLU A 376 11.94 13.15 16.21
C GLU A 376 11.02 12.74 15.05
N GLY A 377 11.39 13.06 13.81
CA GLY A 377 10.70 12.69 12.58
C GLY A 377 11.38 11.54 11.85
N SER A 378 10.60 10.75 11.11
CA SER A 378 11.09 9.63 10.30
C SER A 378 10.52 9.67 8.89
N LEU A 379 11.38 9.49 7.88
CA LEU A 379 11.01 9.38 6.47
C LEU A 379 11.32 7.96 5.96
N SER A 380 10.28 7.29 5.48
CA SER A 380 10.41 6.07 4.67
C SER A 380 10.11 6.41 3.22
N VAL A 381 10.87 5.86 2.27
CA VAL A 381 10.58 6.03 0.84
C VAL A 381 10.29 4.67 0.22
N SER A 382 9.12 4.53 -0.41
CA SER A 382 8.72 3.37 -1.19
C SER A 382 8.96 3.66 -2.67
N LEU A 383 9.80 2.87 -3.33
CA LEU A 383 10.12 3.06 -4.75
C LEU A 383 9.20 2.22 -5.63
N CYS A 384 8.58 2.85 -6.60
CA CYS A 384 7.74 2.19 -7.60
C CYS A 384 8.50 2.10 -8.92
N ASN A 385 8.74 0.88 -9.37
CA ASN A 385 9.38 0.62 -10.66
C ASN A 385 8.38 0.79 -11.82
N LEU A 386 8.90 0.89 -13.03
CA LEU A 386 8.13 1.17 -14.23
C LEU A 386 7.06 0.10 -14.51
N VAL A 387 5.99 0.54 -15.18
CA VAL A 387 4.94 -0.31 -15.72
C VAL A 387 5.14 -0.42 -17.23
N ASN A 388 5.28 -1.65 -17.72
CA ASN A 388 5.28 -1.94 -19.15
C ASN A 388 3.84 -2.21 -19.57
N LEU A 389 3.29 -1.39 -20.44
CA LEU A 389 1.97 -1.65 -21.00
C LEU A 389 2.10 -2.63 -22.18
N LEU A 390 1.44 -3.78 -22.05
CA LEU A 390 1.42 -4.83 -23.06
C LEU A 390 0.00 -5.02 -23.62
N GLU A 391 -0.06 -5.60 -24.80
CA GLU A 391 -1.28 -6.13 -25.40
C GLU A 391 -0.90 -7.42 -26.13
N ASP A 392 -1.44 -8.55 -25.65
CA ASP A 392 -1.13 -9.89 -26.19
C ASP A 392 0.38 -10.22 -26.13
N GLY A 393 1.01 -9.89 -24.99
CA GLY A 393 2.43 -10.11 -24.71
C GLY A 393 3.39 -9.18 -25.45
N LYS A 394 2.89 -8.22 -26.23
CA LYS A 394 3.70 -7.27 -27.01
C LYS A 394 3.58 -5.86 -26.45
N PRO A 395 4.66 -5.05 -26.47
CA PRO A 395 4.59 -3.65 -26.04
C PRO A 395 3.49 -2.90 -26.78
N SER A 396 2.49 -2.43 -26.05
CA SER A 396 1.37 -1.68 -26.62
C SER A 396 1.79 -0.24 -26.83
N LYS A 397 1.87 0.17 -28.10
CA LYS A 397 1.91 1.59 -28.48
C LYS A 397 0.47 2.07 -28.58
N MET A 398 -0.24 2.27 -27.47
CA MET A 398 -1.50 3.05 -27.51
C MET A 398 -1.18 4.53 -27.78
N SER A 399 -0.66 4.82 -28.98
CA SER A 399 -0.41 6.17 -29.47
C SER A 399 -1.62 6.58 -30.31
N LYS A 400 -2.33 7.61 -29.89
CA LYS A 400 -3.05 8.47 -30.83
C LYS A 400 -2.02 9.46 -31.38
N ARG A 401 -1.53 9.18 -32.59
CA ARG A 401 -0.56 9.97 -33.37
C ARG A 401 0.83 10.10 -32.71
N GLU A 402 1.82 10.34 -33.58
CA GLU A 402 3.25 10.44 -33.27
C GLU A 402 3.50 11.30 -32.02
N GLY A 403 3.84 10.65 -30.91
CA GLY A 403 4.32 11.32 -29.69
C GLY A 403 3.40 11.35 -28.46
N SER A 404 2.19 10.78 -28.49
CA SER A 404 1.34 10.72 -27.28
C SER A 404 1.61 9.48 -26.40
N PHE A 405 1.68 9.71 -25.08
CA PHE A 405 1.71 8.67 -24.06
C PHE A 405 0.30 8.13 -23.78
N VAL A 406 0.21 6.87 -23.32
CA VAL A 406 -1.06 6.27 -22.92
C VAL A 406 -1.55 6.91 -21.63
N THR A 407 -2.70 7.58 -21.67
CA THR A 407 -3.25 8.23 -20.49
C THR A 407 -3.79 7.21 -19.50
N LEU A 408 -3.73 7.53 -18.21
CA LEU A 408 -4.36 6.73 -17.15
C LEU A 408 -5.85 6.55 -17.43
N ARG A 409 -6.52 7.62 -17.87
CA ARG A 409 -7.95 7.61 -18.16
C ARG A 409 -8.32 6.65 -19.30
N ASP A 410 -7.48 6.53 -20.34
CA ASP A 410 -7.73 5.58 -21.43
C ASP A 410 -7.65 4.13 -20.93
N VAL A 411 -6.67 3.82 -20.07
CA VAL A 411 -6.55 2.47 -19.48
C VAL A 411 -7.72 2.18 -18.54
N VAL A 412 -8.09 3.10 -17.66
CA VAL A 412 -9.26 2.95 -16.77
C VAL A 412 -10.55 2.75 -17.57
N LYS A 413 -10.74 3.47 -18.68
CA LYS A 413 -11.89 3.27 -19.57
C LYS A 413 -11.89 1.90 -20.24
N ALA A 414 -10.72 1.38 -20.59
CA ALA A 414 -10.59 0.11 -21.28
C ALA A 414 -10.87 -1.09 -20.37
N VAL A 415 -10.36 -1.09 -19.13
CA VAL A 415 -10.40 -2.28 -18.25
C VAL A 415 -11.13 -2.06 -16.91
N GLY A 416 -11.54 -0.83 -16.60
CA GLY A 416 -12.13 -0.46 -15.32
C GLY A 416 -11.09 -0.18 -14.23
N PRO A 417 -11.45 0.65 -13.22
CA PRO A 417 -10.51 1.03 -12.16
C PRO A 417 -10.09 -0.14 -11.29
N ASP A 418 -11.02 -1.04 -10.94
CA ASP A 418 -10.77 -2.21 -10.10
C ASP A 418 -9.64 -3.10 -10.66
N ALA A 419 -9.63 -3.29 -11.98
CA ALA A 419 -8.63 -4.07 -12.68
C ALA A 419 -7.25 -3.42 -12.64
N VAL A 420 -7.19 -2.11 -12.89
CA VAL A 420 -5.95 -1.32 -12.74
C VAL A 420 -5.42 -1.44 -11.32
N ARG A 421 -6.27 -1.23 -10.32
CA ARG A 421 -5.89 -1.25 -8.91
C ARG A 421 -5.38 -2.61 -8.45
N PHE A 422 -6.07 -3.69 -8.83
CA PHE A 422 -5.68 -5.02 -8.41
C PHE A 422 -4.33 -5.43 -9.02
N VAL A 423 -4.20 -5.31 -10.35
CA VAL A 423 -3.03 -5.78 -11.11
C VAL A 423 -1.76 -5.02 -10.70
N MET A 424 -1.85 -3.72 -10.41
CA MET A 424 -0.70 -2.91 -9.93
C MET A 424 -0.08 -3.41 -8.62
N LEU A 425 -0.81 -4.23 -7.86
CA LEU A 425 -0.39 -4.79 -6.57
C LEU A 425 -0.07 -6.29 -6.65
N THR A 426 -0.13 -6.90 -7.84
CA THR A 426 0.24 -8.31 -8.07
C THR A 426 1.74 -8.54 -8.17
N ARG A 427 2.55 -7.51 -7.93
CA ARG A 427 4.01 -7.58 -7.82
C ARG A 427 4.49 -6.62 -6.74
N ASN A 428 5.65 -6.91 -6.17
CA ASN A 428 6.35 -5.97 -5.31
C ASN A 428 6.65 -4.67 -6.09
N ASN A 429 6.45 -3.50 -5.47
CA ASN A 429 6.66 -2.17 -6.05
C ASN A 429 8.06 -1.96 -6.63
N ASP A 430 9.10 -2.59 -6.07
CA ASP A 430 10.48 -2.41 -6.51
C ASP A 430 10.83 -3.14 -7.82
N VAL A 431 9.95 -4.04 -8.29
CA VAL A 431 10.15 -4.86 -9.50
C VAL A 431 9.30 -4.31 -10.65
N PRO A 432 9.79 -4.26 -11.91
CA PRO A 432 8.96 -3.88 -13.04
C PRO A 432 7.66 -4.70 -13.12
N LEU A 433 6.58 -4.07 -13.58
CA LEU A 433 5.28 -4.73 -13.74
C LEU A 433 4.87 -4.71 -15.20
N ASP A 434 4.51 -5.87 -15.72
CA ASP A 434 3.87 -5.98 -17.03
C ASP A 434 2.35 -5.92 -16.85
N PHE A 435 1.72 -4.94 -17.48
CA PHE A 435 0.28 -4.73 -17.49
C PHE A 435 -0.25 -5.08 -18.88
N ASP A 436 -0.78 -6.29 -19.05
CA ASP A 436 -1.32 -6.75 -20.33
C ASP A 436 -2.83 -6.51 -20.43
N LEU A 437 -3.25 -5.63 -21.33
CA LEU A 437 -4.65 -5.25 -21.51
C LEU A 437 -5.55 -6.45 -21.86
N LYS A 438 -5.03 -7.41 -22.62
CA LYS A 438 -5.81 -8.59 -23.04
C LYS A 438 -6.02 -9.52 -21.85
N ILE A 439 -4.96 -9.85 -21.11
CA ILE A 439 -5.04 -10.71 -19.92
C ILE A 439 -6.03 -10.12 -18.91
N VAL A 440 -5.99 -8.80 -18.70
CA VAL A 440 -6.85 -8.14 -17.71
C VAL A 440 -8.34 -8.18 -18.10
N LEU A 441 -8.67 -8.36 -19.38
CA LEU A 441 -10.04 -8.51 -19.89
C LEU A 441 -10.50 -9.98 -19.96
N GLU A 442 -9.58 -10.94 -19.83
CA GLU A 442 -9.92 -12.36 -19.94
C GLU A 442 -10.68 -12.87 -18.71
N GLN A 443 -11.68 -13.72 -18.96
CA GLN A 443 -12.37 -14.49 -17.92
C GLN A 443 -11.65 -15.82 -17.67
N SER A 444 -10.36 -15.73 -17.34
CA SER A 444 -9.47 -16.87 -17.16
C SER A 444 -8.77 -16.82 -15.81
N LYS A 445 -8.15 -17.93 -15.41
CA LYS A 445 -7.31 -17.99 -14.19
C LYS A 445 -6.05 -17.11 -14.30
N ASP A 446 -5.65 -16.76 -15.53
CA ASP A 446 -4.47 -15.94 -15.79
C ASP A 446 -4.75 -14.46 -15.51
N ASN A 447 -6.03 -14.07 -15.43
CA ASN A 447 -6.48 -12.79 -14.90
C ASN A 447 -6.63 -12.88 -13.36
N PRO A 448 -5.71 -12.31 -12.58
CA PRO A 448 -5.68 -12.51 -11.14
C PRO A 448 -6.84 -11.79 -10.42
N LEU A 449 -7.36 -10.69 -10.96
CA LEU A 449 -8.55 -10.04 -10.40
C LEU A 449 -9.78 -10.91 -10.64
N PHE A 450 -9.99 -11.38 -11.87
CA PHE A 450 -11.12 -12.25 -12.21
C PHE A 450 -11.12 -13.49 -11.32
N TYR A 451 -9.96 -14.11 -11.13
CA TYR A 451 -9.83 -15.31 -10.31
C TYR A 451 -10.32 -15.09 -8.86
N VAL A 452 -9.90 -13.99 -8.22
CA VAL A 452 -10.33 -13.63 -6.87
C VAL A 452 -11.81 -13.24 -6.82
N GLN A 453 -12.27 -12.41 -7.76
CA GLN A 453 -13.66 -11.98 -7.86
C GLN A 453 -14.61 -13.16 -8.11
N TYR A 454 -14.18 -14.13 -8.90
CA TYR A 454 -14.97 -15.32 -9.20
C TYR A 454 -15.20 -16.18 -7.97
N ALA A 455 -14.21 -16.31 -7.08
CA ALA A 455 -14.41 -16.98 -5.78
C ALA A 455 -15.51 -16.27 -4.96
N HIS A 456 -15.45 -14.94 -4.86
CA HIS A 456 -16.45 -14.15 -4.15
C HIS A 456 -17.85 -14.27 -4.78
N ALA A 457 -17.97 -14.04 -6.08
CA ALA A 457 -19.23 -14.13 -6.83
C ALA A 457 -19.85 -15.53 -6.77
N ARG A 458 -19.03 -16.59 -6.81
CA ARG A 458 -19.48 -17.98 -6.65
C ARG A 458 -20.08 -18.22 -5.28
N ILE A 459 -19.52 -17.64 -4.22
CA ILE A 459 -20.08 -17.73 -2.86
C ILE A 459 -21.40 -16.96 -2.76
N CYS A 460 -21.48 -15.77 -3.37
CA CYS A 460 -22.72 -15.01 -3.45
C CYS A 460 -23.82 -15.79 -4.20
N SER A 461 -23.48 -16.45 -5.31
CA SER A 461 -24.40 -17.34 -6.02
C SER A 461 -24.79 -18.56 -5.16
N LEU A 462 -23.85 -19.16 -4.43
CA LEU A 462 -24.16 -20.25 -3.50
C LEU A 462 -25.22 -19.83 -2.47
N LEU A 463 -25.08 -18.65 -1.86
CA LEU A 463 -26.04 -18.10 -0.90
C LEU A 463 -27.45 -17.97 -1.51
N ARG A 464 -27.55 -17.46 -2.75
CA ARG A 464 -28.82 -17.36 -3.47
C ARG A 464 -29.43 -18.73 -3.78
N ASN A 465 -28.62 -19.66 -4.29
CA ASN A 465 -29.07 -21.02 -4.64
C ASN A 465 -29.57 -21.79 -3.40
N VAL A 466 -28.97 -21.57 -2.23
CA VAL A 466 -29.45 -22.18 -0.98
C VAL A 466 -30.86 -21.68 -0.63
N LEU A 467 -31.15 -20.39 -0.80
CA LEU A 467 -32.49 -19.84 -0.56
C LEU A 467 -33.54 -20.35 -1.55
N GLU A 468 -33.15 -20.66 -2.78
CA GLU A 468 -34.08 -21.28 -3.75
C GLU A 468 -34.46 -22.71 -3.36
N ILE A 469 -33.51 -23.48 -2.81
CA ILE A 469 -33.71 -24.88 -2.41
C ILE A 469 -34.38 -24.97 -1.03
N PHE A 470 -34.06 -24.04 -0.13
CA PHE A 470 -34.57 -23.99 1.25
C PHE A 470 -35.13 -22.59 1.56
N PRO A 471 -36.34 -22.24 1.09
CA PRO A 471 -36.87 -20.87 1.20
C PRO A 471 -37.04 -20.34 2.63
N ASP A 472 -37.29 -21.23 3.59
CA ASP A 472 -37.58 -20.86 4.99
C ASP A 472 -36.31 -20.78 5.87
N ILE A 473 -35.12 -20.94 5.28
CA ILE A 473 -33.86 -20.96 6.02
C ILE A 473 -33.31 -19.54 6.21
N ALA A 474 -32.97 -19.21 7.46
CA ALA A 474 -32.31 -17.95 7.77
C ALA A 474 -30.79 -18.10 7.55
N ILE A 475 -30.21 -17.22 6.72
CA ILE A 475 -28.78 -17.27 6.32
C ILE A 475 -28.04 -15.95 6.56
N SER A 476 -28.55 -15.08 7.44
CA SER A 476 -27.79 -13.89 7.82
C SER A 476 -26.47 -14.29 8.48
N ASP A 477 -25.51 -13.35 8.53
CA ASP A 477 -24.24 -13.61 9.19
C ASP A 477 -24.43 -14.02 10.66
N ASP A 478 -25.47 -13.51 11.33
CA ASP A 478 -25.85 -13.90 12.69
C ASP A 478 -26.41 -15.34 12.75
N ASP A 479 -27.31 -15.71 11.83
CA ASP A 479 -27.87 -17.06 11.77
C ASP A 479 -26.79 -18.12 11.52
N LEU A 480 -25.93 -17.85 10.53
CA LEU A 480 -24.80 -18.71 10.17
C LEU A 480 -23.79 -18.83 11.32
N SER A 481 -23.65 -17.78 12.14
CA SER A 481 -22.76 -17.81 13.31
C SER A 481 -23.24 -18.77 14.41
N GLY A 482 -24.53 -19.10 14.43
CA GLY A 482 -25.15 -20.02 15.39
C GLY A 482 -25.17 -21.48 14.94
N ALA A 483 -24.69 -21.80 13.74
CA ALA A 483 -24.73 -23.16 13.18
C ALA A 483 -23.91 -24.17 14.03
N ASP A 484 -24.32 -25.45 14.02
CA ASP A 484 -23.55 -26.51 14.70
C ASP A 484 -22.29 -26.88 13.92
N LEU A 485 -21.25 -26.07 14.10
CA LEU A 485 -19.98 -26.23 13.40
C LEU A 485 -19.31 -27.58 13.69
N ASN A 486 -19.78 -28.38 14.67
CA ASN A 486 -19.23 -29.71 14.89
C ASN A 486 -19.32 -30.62 13.67
N LEU A 487 -20.24 -30.31 12.75
CA LEU A 487 -20.45 -30.99 11.47
C LEU A 487 -19.37 -30.71 10.42
N LEU A 488 -18.50 -29.72 10.63
CA LEU A 488 -17.28 -29.51 9.84
C LEU A 488 -16.19 -30.47 10.35
N THR A 489 -16.08 -31.64 9.71
CA THR A 489 -15.26 -32.76 10.17
C THR A 489 -14.14 -33.13 9.21
N SER A 490 -14.15 -32.67 7.97
CA SER A 490 -13.10 -33.01 7.00
C SER A 490 -11.84 -32.18 7.24
N ASP A 491 -10.69 -32.73 6.88
CA ASP A 491 -9.44 -31.96 6.96
C ASP A 491 -9.46 -30.76 6.00
N SER A 492 -10.08 -30.89 4.82
CA SER A 492 -10.22 -29.78 3.87
C SER A 492 -10.98 -28.58 4.45
N GLU A 493 -12.03 -28.82 5.24
CA GLU A 493 -12.78 -27.75 5.91
C GLU A 493 -11.91 -27.06 6.98
N ILE A 494 -11.13 -27.83 7.74
CA ILE A 494 -10.23 -27.27 8.77
C ILE A 494 -9.09 -26.49 8.14
N GLU A 495 -8.49 -26.97 7.05
CA GLU A 495 -7.44 -26.24 6.32
C GLU A 495 -7.97 -24.92 5.74
N MET A 496 -9.22 -24.88 5.25
CA MET A 496 -9.84 -23.62 4.83
C MET A 496 -9.95 -22.62 5.99
N ILE A 497 -10.34 -23.09 7.17
CA ILE A 497 -10.44 -22.24 8.37
C ILE A 497 -9.06 -21.74 8.81
N LYS A 498 -8.01 -22.57 8.69
CA LYS A 498 -6.63 -22.16 8.99
C LYS A 498 -6.14 -21.08 8.02
N GLU A 499 -6.48 -21.17 6.74
CA GLU A 499 -6.14 -20.13 5.76
C GLU A 499 -6.80 -18.79 6.16
N LEU A 500 -8.08 -18.81 6.55
CA LEU A 500 -8.79 -17.64 7.07
C LEU A 500 -8.19 -17.12 8.39
N ALA A 501 -7.64 -18.00 9.22
CA ALA A 501 -6.98 -17.62 10.48
C ALA A 501 -5.70 -16.80 10.26
N ASN A 502 -5.07 -16.92 9.09
CA ASN A 502 -3.84 -16.21 8.75
C ASN A 502 -4.08 -14.73 8.38
N TRP A 503 -5.29 -14.37 7.94
CA TRP A 503 -5.60 -13.03 7.45
C TRP A 503 -5.19 -11.86 8.39
N PRO A 504 -5.49 -11.89 9.71
CA PRO A 504 -5.07 -10.81 10.61
C PRO A 504 -3.55 -10.63 10.68
N GLU A 505 -2.79 -11.73 10.59
CA GLU A 505 -1.33 -11.66 10.61
C GLU A 505 -0.77 -11.16 9.28
N VAL A 506 -1.38 -11.53 8.15
CA VAL A 506 -1.06 -10.95 6.83
C VAL A 506 -1.23 -9.45 6.85
N ILE A 507 -2.38 -8.92 7.31
CA ILE A 507 -2.62 -7.47 7.41
C ILE A 507 -1.56 -6.79 8.27
N LYS A 508 -1.31 -7.31 9.48
CA LYS A 508 -0.32 -6.75 10.40
C LYS A 508 1.10 -6.75 9.81
N ARG A 509 1.53 -7.84 9.17
CA ARG A 509 2.86 -7.96 8.55
C ARG A 509 3.00 -7.03 7.36
N SER A 510 1.99 -6.97 6.50
CA SER A 510 1.95 -6.06 5.35
C SER A 510 2.06 -4.60 5.79
N ALA A 511 1.30 -4.20 6.82
CA ALA A 511 1.35 -2.84 7.34
C ALA A 511 2.69 -2.48 7.98
N LYS A 512 3.30 -3.42 8.73
CA LYS A 512 4.64 -3.21 9.31
C LYS A 512 5.74 -3.05 8.26
N ALA A 513 5.62 -3.77 7.15
CA ALA A 513 6.57 -3.74 6.05
C ALA A 513 6.29 -2.62 5.03
N ASN A 514 5.14 -1.94 5.12
CA ASN A 514 4.61 -1.06 4.07
C ASN A 514 4.47 -1.78 2.71
N GLU A 515 4.05 -3.04 2.72
CA GLU A 515 3.98 -3.90 1.54
C GLU A 515 2.52 -4.33 1.22
N PRO A 516 1.72 -3.47 0.57
CA PRO A 516 0.32 -3.77 0.23
C PRO A 516 0.17 -4.94 -0.75
N HIS A 517 1.17 -5.23 -1.59
CA HIS A 517 1.13 -6.34 -2.55
C HIS A 517 0.93 -7.72 -1.91
N ARG A 518 1.33 -7.88 -0.64
CA ARG A 518 1.11 -9.12 0.14
C ARG A 518 -0.37 -9.44 0.31
N VAL A 519 -1.25 -8.43 0.30
CA VAL A 519 -2.71 -8.62 0.32
C VAL A 519 -3.17 -9.29 -0.96
N ALA A 520 -2.70 -8.83 -2.13
CA ALA A 520 -3.05 -9.44 -3.42
C ALA A 520 -2.61 -10.90 -3.49
N PHE A 521 -1.40 -11.21 -3.02
CA PHE A 521 -0.89 -12.58 -2.96
C PHE A 521 -1.76 -13.47 -2.08
N TYR A 522 -2.10 -13.00 -0.88
CA TYR A 522 -2.97 -13.76 0.02
C TYR A 522 -4.36 -14.00 -0.58
N LEU A 523 -4.96 -12.99 -1.20
CA LEU A 523 -6.28 -13.13 -1.83
C LEU A 523 -6.28 -14.14 -2.96
N TYR A 524 -5.23 -14.17 -3.77
CA TYR A 524 -5.07 -15.14 -4.85
C TYR A 524 -4.95 -16.57 -4.29
N GLU A 525 -4.12 -16.78 -3.26
CA GLU A 525 -3.96 -18.08 -2.61
C GLU A 525 -5.24 -18.55 -1.89
N LEU A 526 -5.97 -17.63 -1.25
CA LEU A 526 -7.26 -17.92 -0.63
C LEU A 526 -8.30 -18.34 -1.67
N ALA A 527 -8.37 -17.62 -2.80
CA ALA A 527 -9.24 -17.99 -3.92
C ALA A 527 -8.86 -19.36 -4.49
N ALA A 528 -7.56 -19.61 -4.71
CA ALA A 528 -7.07 -20.90 -5.19
C ALA A 528 -7.44 -22.06 -4.25
N SER A 529 -7.23 -21.86 -2.95
CA SER A 529 -7.60 -22.83 -1.90
C SER A 529 -9.10 -23.08 -1.90
N PHE A 530 -9.93 -22.03 -2.00
CA PHE A 530 -11.38 -22.16 -2.07
C PHE A 530 -11.84 -22.91 -3.33
N HIS A 531 -11.28 -22.59 -4.50
CA HIS A 531 -11.61 -23.29 -5.74
C HIS A 531 -11.23 -24.78 -5.69
N SER A 532 -10.06 -25.09 -5.11
CA SER A 532 -9.64 -26.47 -4.86
C SER A 532 -10.63 -27.20 -3.94
N PHE A 533 -11.00 -26.58 -2.81
CA PHE A 533 -11.99 -27.14 -1.88
C PHE A 533 -13.35 -27.35 -2.53
N TRP A 534 -13.84 -26.37 -3.30
CA TRP A 534 -15.08 -26.46 -4.06
C TRP A 534 -15.10 -27.67 -5.00
N ASN A 535 -14.01 -27.88 -5.75
CA ASN A 535 -13.93 -28.94 -6.74
C ASN A 535 -13.91 -30.35 -6.11
N LYS A 536 -13.51 -30.50 -4.84
CA LYS A 536 -13.58 -31.80 -4.14
C LYS A 536 -15.02 -32.32 -4.02
N GLY A 537 -16.02 -31.45 -4.01
CA GLY A 537 -17.44 -31.85 -4.02
C GLY A 537 -17.89 -32.59 -5.29
N ASN A 538 -17.09 -32.56 -6.37
CA ASN A 538 -17.37 -33.31 -7.59
C ASN A 538 -17.01 -34.80 -7.43
N SER A 539 -15.93 -35.11 -6.71
CA SER A 539 -15.48 -36.48 -6.44
C SER A 539 -16.03 -37.05 -5.13
N GLU A 540 -16.29 -36.19 -4.14
CA GLU A 540 -16.78 -36.57 -2.82
C GLU A 540 -18.10 -35.85 -2.54
N GLU A 541 -19.23 -36.51 -2.76
CA GLU A 541 -20.56 -35.89 -2.62
C GLU A 541 -20.79 -35.33 -1.21
N GLU A 542 -20.24 -36.00 -0.20
CA GLU A 542 -20.26 -35.59 1.19
C GLU A 542 -19.52 -34.27 1.45
N LEU A 543 -18.74 -33.73 0.50
CA LEU A 543 -18.06 -32.42 0.55
C LEU A 543 -18.75 -31.32 -0.29
N ARG A 544 -19.87 -31.62 -0.96
CA ARG A 544 -20.63 -30.58 -1.67
C ARG A 544 -21.12 -29.49 -0.71
N PHE A 545 -21.12 -28.25 -1.17
CA PHE A 545 -21.63 -27.12 -0.38
C PHE A 545 -23.14 -27.21 -0.13
N ILE A 546 -23.90 -27.71 -1.11
CA ILE A 546 -25.33 -27.98 -0.97
C ILE A 546 -25.54 -29.49 -0.95
N ILE A 547 -26.15 -29.99 0.12
CA ILE A 547 -26.61 -31.37 0.24
C ILE A 547 -28.12 -31.33 0.53
N PRO A 548 -28.99 -31.55 -0.48
CA PRO A 548 -30.44 -31.42 -0.34
C PRO A 548 -31.03 -32.24 0.83
N SER A 549 -30.46 -33.41 1.11
CA SER A 549 -30.88 -34.29 2.21
C SER A 549 -30.31 -33.91 3.58
N ARG A 550 -29.40 -32.94 3.66
CA ARG A 550 -28.67 -32.53 4.87
C ARG A 550 -28.55 -31.01 4.97
N VAL A 551 -29.65 -30.38 5.36
CA VAL A 551 -29.74 -28.93 5.58
C VAL A 551 -28.72 -28.47 6.61
N ASP A 552 -28.56 -29.22 7.70
CA ASP A 552 -27.58 -28.99 8.76
C ASP A 552 -26.13 -28.86 8.23
N LYS A 553 -25.71 -29.80 7.36
CA LYS A 553 -24.38 -29.74 6.70
C LYS A 553 -24.28 -28.59 5.71
N THR A 554 -25.36 -28.30 4.99
CA THR A 554 -25.41 -27.18 4.04
C THR A 554 -25.19 -25.84 4.75
N ILE A 555 -25.88 -25.60 5.88
CA ILE A 555 -25.74 -24.37 6.68
C ILE A 555 -24.30 -24.17 7.15
N VAL A 556 -23.66 -25.19 7.74
CA VAL A 556 -22.30 -25.01 8.30
C VAL A 556 -21.26 -24.76 7.21
N ARG A 557 -21.45 -25.31 6.01
CA ARG A 557 -20.59 -25.03 4.85
C ARG A 557 -20.87 -23.67 4.25
N LEU A 558 -22.11 -23.22 4.30
CA LEU A 558 -22.48 -21.87 3.92
C LEU A 558 -21.82 -20.85 4.86
N ALA A 559 -21.78 -21.12 6.16
CA ALA A 559 -21.05 -20.31 7.13
C ALA A 559 -19.54 -20.22 6.83
N LEU A 560 -18.92 -21.35 6.46
CA LEU A 560 -17.52 -21.38 6.01
C LEU A 560 -17.32 -20.60 4.69
N ALA A 561 -18.14 -20.84 3.68
CA ALA A 561 -18.07 -20.13 2.40
C ALA A 561 -18.25 -18.62 2.60
N ARG A 562 -19.24 -18.21 3.39
CA ARG A 562 -19.50 -16.81 3.72
C ARG A 562 -18.31 -16.16 4.42
N SER A 563 -17.63 -16.89 5.31
CA SER A 563 -16.39 -16.43 5.95
C SER A 563 -15.27 -16.18 4.92
N VAL A 564 -15.14 -17.03 3.89
CA VAL A 564 -14.21 -16.80 2.76
C VAL A 564 -14.58 -15.51 2.00
N ALA A 565 -15.86 -15.32 1.65
CA ALA A 565 -16.29 -14.11 0.96
C ALA A 565 -16.02 -12.84 1.77
N ILE A 566 -16.24 -12.86 3.09
CA ILE A 566 -15.92 -11.74 3.98
C ILE A 566 -14.43 -11.37 3.94
N VAL A 567 -13.54 -12.37 4.00
CA VAL A 567 -12.08 -12.13 3.96
C VAL A 567 -11.66 -11.60 2.60
N ILE A 568 -12.19 -12.16 1.50
CA ILE A 568 -11.93 -11.65 0.15
C ILE A 568 -12.40 -10.19 0.03
N ALA A 569 -13.62 -9.88 0.47
CA ALA A 569 -14.16 -8.53 0.46
C ALA A 569 -13.32 -7.54 1.29
N SER A 570 -12.89 -7.96 2.48
CA SER A 570 -11.99 -7.20 3.35
C SER A 570 -10.66 -6.87 2.65
N GLY A 571 -10.03 -7.84 1.98
CA GLY A 571 -8.76 -7.61 1.27
C GLY A 571 -8.92 -6.77 0.01
N LEU A 572 -9.97 -7.00 -0.79
CA LEU A 572 -10.29 -6.16 -1.95
C LEU A 572 -10.53 -4.71 -1.53
N GLY A 573 -11.19 -4.50 -0.38
CA GLY A 573 -11.39 -3.17 0.22
C GLY A 573 -10.08 -2.45 0.54
N VAL A 574 -9.06 -3.14 1.07
CA VAL A 574 -7.71 -2.55 1.28
C VAL A 574 -7.10 -2.08 -0.03
N MET A 575 -7.35 -2.81 -1.11
CA MET A 575 -6.85 -2.47 -2.45
C MET A 575 -7.73 -1.42 -3.15
N GLY A 576 -8.82 -0.95 -2.52
CA GLY A 576 -9.82 -0.07 -3.12
C GLY A 576 -10.54 -0.69 -4.32
N VAL A 577 -10.67 -2.02 -4.32
CA VAL A 577 -11.39 -2.79 -5.34
C VAL A 577 -12.76 -3.18 -4.81
N LYS A 578 -13.80 -3.00 -5.61
CA LYS A 578 -15.16 -3.40 -5.22
C LYS A 578 -15.38 -4.91 -5.41
N PRO A 579 -15.78 -5.68 -4.39
CA PRO A 579 -16.17 -7.08 -4.56
C PRO A 579 -17.43 -7.20 -5.43
N VAL A 580 -17.44 -8.13 -6.39
CA VAL A 580 -18.59 -8.40 -7.26
C VAL A 580 -19.41 -9.57 -6.73
N GLU A 581 -20.74 -9.44 -6.75
CA GLU A 581 -21.65 -10.49 -6.28
C GLU A 581 -22.06 -11.47 -7.40
N GLU A 582 -21.78 -11.08 -8.65
CA GLU A 582 -22.09 -11.81 -9.88
C GLU A 582 -21.01 -11.53 -10.93
N MET A 583 -20.55 -12.57 -11.62
CA MET A 583 -19.74 -12.41 -12.83
C MET A 583 -20.68 -12.21 -14.01
N ARG A 584 -20.45 -11.18 -14.82
CA ARG A 584 -21.23 -10.89 -16.04
C ARG A 584 -20.45 -11.22 -17.30
#